data_AF-A0A060CFS5-F1
#
_entry.id   AF-A0A060CFS5-F1
#
_cell.length_a   1.000
_cell.length_b   1.000
_cell.length_c   1.000
_cell.angle_alpha   90.00
_cell.angle_beta   90.00
_cell.angle_gamma   90.00
#
_symmetry.space_group_name_H-M   'P 1'
#
loop_
_entity.id
_entity.type
_entity.pdbx_description
1 polymer ?
#
loop_
_entity_poly.entity_id
_entity_poly.type
_entity_poly.pdbx_seq_one_letter_code
_entity_poly.pdbx_strand_id
1 'polypeptide(L)'
;KTSFTANATEPKARLEIWFEGAGVADLDMISLFPQHTWKERPNGLRADLVQLLADMKPGFIRFPGGCIVEGRELATRYQWKKTVGPVEDRQLIVNRWNTEFAYRSAPDYFQSFGLGFYEYFQLAEDIGATPLPILNCGMACQFNTGEVVDTTQLDPYIQDALDLIEFANGDVSTNW
;
A
#
# COMPACT_ATOMS: atom_id res chain seq x y z
N LYS A 1 11.55 -5.99 19.66
CA LYS A 1 10.33 -5.15 19.66
C LYS A 1 10.17 -4.56 21.07
N THR A 2 9.96 -3.25 21.15
CA THR A 2 9.63 -2.54 22.40
C THR A 2 8.15 -2.17 22.36
N SER A 3 7.50 -2.11 23.53
CA SER A 3 6.12 -1.66 23.69
C SER A 3 6.01 -0.74 24.88
N PHE A 4 5.10 0.22 24.82
CA PHE A 4 4.81 1.14 25.90
C PHE A 4 3.32 1.41 25.95
N THR A 5 2.81 1.74 27.13
CA THR A 5 1.40 2.07 27.35
C THR A 5 1.28 3.59 27.47
N ALA A 6 0.38 4.18 26.69
CA ALA A 6 0.07 5.60 26.82
C ALA A 6 -0.73 5.83 28.12
N ASN A 7 -0.40 6.90 28.86
CA ASN A 7 -1.10 7.26 30.09
C ASN A 7 -2.36 8.10 29.85
N ALA A 8 -2.55 8.62 28.63
CA ALA A 8 -3.70 9.42 28.22
C ALA A 8 -3.90 9.35 26.69
N THR A 9 -5.11 9.67 26.24
CA THR A 9 -5.43 9.87 24.82
C THR A 9 -5.11 11.29 24.41
N GLU A 10 -4.23 11.47 23.41
CA GLU A 10 -3.85 12.78 22.87
C GLU A 10 -3.82 12.73 21.32
N PRO A 11 -4.75 13.41 20.63
CA PRO A 11 -4.84 13.39 19.16
C PRO A 11 -3.61 13.93 18.43
N LYS A 12 -2.78 14.77 19.08
CA LYS A 12 -1.58 15.39 18.50
C LYS A 12 -0.28 14.80 19.06
N ALA A 13 -0.33 13.61 19.65
CA ALA A 13 0.85 12.91 20.17
C ALA A 13 1.83 12.58 19.03
N ARG A 14 3.11 12.45 19.38
CA ARG A 14 4.21 12.17 18.45
C ARG A 14 5.09 11.06 19.01
N LEU A 15 5.63 10.22 18.13
CA LEU A 15 6.73 9.33 18.49
C LEU A 15 8.03 10.14 18.46
N GLU A 16 8.75 10.14 19.57
CA GLU A 16 10.08 10.74 19.67
C GLU A 16 11.10 9.65 19.97
N ILE A 17 12.22 9.67 19.24
CA ILE A 17 13.37 8.80 19.45
C ILE A 17 14.56 9.73 19.66
N TRP A 18 15.18 9.67 20.83
CA TRP A 18 16.38 10.45 21.15
C TRP A 18 17.52 9.54 21.58
N PHE A 19 18.74 10.03 21.43
CA PHE A 19 19.98 9.32 21.76
C PHE A 19 20.76 10.12 22.78
N GLU A 20 21.46 9.44 23.68
CA GLU A 20 22.36 10.05 24.66
C GLU A 20 23.79 9.58 24.42
N GLY A 21 24.79 10.46 24.65
CA GLY A 21 26.20 10.16 24.43
C GLY A 21 26.76 10.65 23.08
N ALA A 22 27.97 10.22 22.74
CA ALA A 22 28.66 10.59 21.50
C ALA A 22 28.84 9.37 20.60
N GLY A 23 28.41 9.47 19.34
CA GLY A 23 28.50 8.39 18.35
C GLY A 23 27.71 8.68 17.07
N VAL A 24 27.64 7.68 16.20
CA VAL A 24 26.85 7.69 14.96
C VAL A 24 25.83 6.56 15.03
N ALA A 25 24.60 6.83 14.61
CA ALA A 25 23.51 5.85 14.54
C ALA A 25 22.80 5.98 13.19
N ASP A 26 22.69 4.86 12.48
CA ASP A 26 21.89 4.73 11.27
C ASP A 26 20.57 4.03 11.61
N LEU A 27 19.45 4.63 11.22
CA LEU A 27 18.11 4.12 11.52
C LEU A 27 17.34 3.99 10.22
N ASP A 28 16.62 2.89 10.09
CA ASP A 28 15.72 2.64 8.97
C ASP A 28 14.47 1.90 9.47
N MET A 29 13.40 1.92 8.67
CA MET A 29 12.16 1.18 8.91
C MET A 29 11.54 1.41 10.30
N ILE A 30 11.61 2.64 10.81
CA ILE A 30 10.98 3.04 12.07
C ILE A 30 9.46 2.91 11.93
N SER A 31 8.84 2.12 12.80
CA SER A 31 7.41 1.85 12.77
C SER A 31 6.80 1.82 14.16
N LEU A 32 5.57 2.34 14.27
CA LEU A 32 4.75 2.29 15.47
C LEU A 32 3.34 1.83 15.08
N PHE A 33 2.93 0.70 15.65
CA PHE A 33 1.60 0.13 15.47
C PHE A 33 0.84 0.15 16.80
N PRO A 34 -0.50 0.29 16.79
CA PRO A 34 -1.30 -0.03 17.96
C PRO A 34 -1.11 -1.51 18.31
N GLN A 35 -1.32 -1.86 19.59
CA GLN A 35 -1.28 -3.25 20.03
C GLN A 35 -2.28 -4.13 19.27
N HIS A 36 -3.47 -3.58 19.01
CA HIS A 36 -4.56 -4.26 18.33
C HIS A 36 -4.78 -3.65 16.95
N THR A 37 -4.60 -4.48 15.93
CA THR A 37 -5.02 -4.23 14.56
C THR A 37 -6.28 -5.04 14.25
N TRP A 38 -6.96 -4.74 13.15
CA TRP A 38 -8.08 -5.54 12.70
C TRP A 38 -7.70 -7.02 12.62
N LYS A 39 -8.48 -7.87 13.31
CA LYS A 39 -8.25 -9.33 13.42
C LYS A 39 -6.86 -9.72 13.95
N GLU A 40 -6.20 -8.84 14.71
CA GLU A 40 -4.85 -9.06 15.26
C GLU A 40 -3.77 -9.36 14.19
N ARG A 41 -3.98 -8.89 12.95
CA ARG A 41 -3.06 -9.14 11.84
C ARG A 41 -1.76 -8.32 12.01
N PRO A 42 -0.57 -8.94 11.91
CA PRO A 42 0.70 -8.20 11.82
C PRO A 42 0.69 -7.27 10.60
N ASN A 43 1.26 -6.07 10.72
CA ASN A 43 1.17 -5.03 9.68
C ASN A 43 -0.30 -4.75 9.25
N GLY A 44 -1.23 -4.94 10.20
CA GLY A 44 -2.65 -4.91 9.93
C GLY A 44 -3.25 -3.52 9.89
N LEU A 45 -4.55 -3.48 9.64
CA LEU A 45 -5.30 -2.25 9.45
C LEU A 45 -5.85 -1.71 10.77
N ARG A 46 -6.14 -0.42 10.79
CA ARG A 46 -6.84 0.25 11.89
C ARG A 46 -8.21 -0.39 12.12
N ALA A 47 -8.40 -0.99 13.29
CA ALA A 47 -9.59 -1.77 13.60
C ALA A 47 -10.89 -0.95 13.54
N ASP A 48 -10.85 0.30 14.00
CA ASP A 48 -12.01 1.20 14.00
C ASP A 48 -12.48 1.54 12.57
N LEU A 49 -11.56 1.82 11.65
CA LEU A 49 -11.89 2.10 10.25
C LEU A 49 -12.39 0.86 9.51
N VAL A 50 -11.77 -0.31 9.75
CA VAL A 50 -12.24 -1.55 9.12
C VAL A 50 -13.61 -1.96 9.65
N GLN A 51 -13.90 -1.75 10.94
CA GLN A 51 -15.24 -2.00 11.49
C GLN A 51 -16.30 -1.18 10.75
N LEU A 52 -16.05 0.12 10.51
CA LEU A 52 -16.98 0.96 9.74
C LEU A 52 -17.20 0.43 8.32
N LEU A 53 -16.14 -0.06 7.65
CA LEU A 53 -16.27 -0.70 6.33
C LEU A 53 -17.07 -2.01 6.40
N ALA A 54 -16.82 -2.84 7.40
CA ALA A 54 -17.52 -4.11 7.58
C ALA A 54 -19.02 -3.92 7.84
N ASP A 55 -19.37 -2.91 8.65
CA ASP A 55 -20.76 -2.59 8.99
C ASP A 55 -21.58 -2.14 7.76
N MET A 56 -20.92 -1.58 6.74
CA MET A 56 -21.57 -1.25 5.46
C MET A 56 -21.94 -2.48 4.64
N LYS A 57 -21.36 -3.65 4.92
CA LYS A 57 -21.56 -4.91 4.19
C LYS A 57 -21.33 -4.77 2.67
N PRO A 58 -20.14 -4.29 2.25
CA PRO A 58 -19.87 -4.07 0.84
C PRO A 58 -19.84 -5.39 0.07
N GLY A 59 -20.42 -5.40 -1.13
CA GLY A 59 -20.35 -6.58 -2.02
C GLY A 59 -18.94 -6.80 -2.60
N PHE A 60 -18.15 -5.73 -2.76
CA PHE A 60 -16.79 -5.79 -3.28
C PHE A 60 -15.92 -4.63 -2.79
N ILE A 61 -14.60 -4.79 -2.90
CA ILE A 61 -13.59 -3.72 -2.69
C ILE A 61 -12.75 -3.57 -3.95
N ARG A 62 -12.77 -2.37 -4.55
CA ARG A 62 -11.90 -2.02 -5.68
C ARG A 62 -10.61 -1.37 -5.18
N PHE A 63 -9.44 -1.88 -5.57
CA PHE A 63 -8.14 -1.37 -5.11
C PHE A 63 -7.00 -1.58 -6.14
N PRO A 64 -5.83 -0.91 -6.01
CA PRO A 64 -5.63 0.33 -5.25
C PRO A 64 -6.28 1.54 -5.96
N GLY A 65 -6.68 1.37 -7.22
CA GLY A 65 -7.81 2.04 -7.87
C GLY A 65 -7.72 3.54 -8.18
N GLY A 66 -8.37 3.92 -9.28
CA GLY A 66 -8.36 5.28 -9.79
C GLY A 66 -6.99 5.68 -10.36
N CYS A 67 -6.64 6.95 -10.25
CA CYS A 67 -5.44 7.50 -10.89
C CYS A 67 -4.10 6.99 -10.31
N ILE A 68 -4.11 6.29 -9.17
CA ILE A 68 -2.87 5.77 -8.56
C ILE A 68 -2.22 4.69 -9.39
N VAL A 69 -3.04 3.86 -10.04
CA VAL A 69 -2.58 2.71 -10.82
C VAL A 69 -1.76 3.16 -12.02
N GLU A 70 -2.18 4.26 -12.63
CA GLU A 70 -1.52 4.88 -13.78
C GLU A 70 -0.16 5.47 -13.38
N GLY A 71 -0.10 6.11 -12.21
CA GLY A 71 1.04 6.97 -11.85
C GLY A 71 1.07 8.27 -12.64
N ARG A 72 2.05 9.12 -12.33
CA ARG A 72 2.30 10.34 -13.11
C ARG A 72 3.06 10.03 -14.40
N GLU A 73 4.04 9.14 -14.29
CA GLU A 73 4.91 8.61 -15.33
C GLU A 73 4.86 7.08 -15.26
N LEU A 74 5.13 6.38 -16.36
CA LEU A 74 5.15 4.91 -16.38
C LEU A 74 6.18 4.33 -15.40
N ALA A 75 7.29 5.05 -15.16
CA ALA A 75 8.32 4.66 -14.21
C ALA A 75 7.83 4.67 -12.75
N THR A 76 6.85 5.53 -12.43
CA THR A 76 6.26 5.70 -11.09
C THR A 76 4.86 5.12 -10.97
N ARG A 77 4.43 4.30 -11.94
CA ARG A 77 3.16 3.57 -11.89
C ARG A 77 3.12 2.56 -10.74
N TYR A 78 1.91 2.21 -10.31
CA TYR A 78 1.72 1.18 -9.30
C TYR A 78 2.02 -0.21 -9.89
N GLN A 79 2.95 -0.93 -9.28
CA GLN A 79 3.37 -2.28 -9.69
C GLN A 79 3.08 -3.24 -8.54
N TRP A 80 2.06 -4.08 -8.67
CA TRP A 80 1.52 -4.86 -7.56
C TRP A 80 2.56 -5.79 -6.90
N LYS A 81 3.45 -6.39 -7.69
CA LYS A 81 4.53 -7.26 -7.20
C LYS A 81 5.51 -6.55 -6.26
N LYS A 82 5.66 -5.22 -6.40
CA LYS A 82 6.47 -4.40 -5.48
C LYS A 82 5.78 -4.10 -4.15
N THR A 83 4.56 -4.60 -3.97
CA THR A 83 3.71 -4.33 -2.79
C THR A 83 3.44 -5.58 -1.95
N VAL A 84 4.09 -6.68 -2.30
CA VAL A 84 4.00 -7.96 -1.59
C VAL A 84 5.40 -8.37 -1.12
N GLY A 85 5.48 -9.37 -0.22
CA GLY A 85 6.73 -9.73 0.44
C GLY A 85 7.05 -8.87 1.67
N PRO A 86 8.26 -9.00 2.24
CA PRO A 86 8.70 -8.23 3.40
C PRO A 86 8.59 -6.72 3.17
N VAL A 87 8.11 -5.97 4.16
CA VAL A 87 7.80 -4.54 4.00
C VAL A 87 9.08 -3.71 3.81
N GLU A 88 10.15 -4.12 4.46
CA GLU A 88 11.50 -3.55 4.34
C GLU A 88 12.09 -3.64 2.93
N ASP A 89 11.62 -4.59 2.11
CA ASP A 89 12.06 -4.75 0.73
C ASP A 89 11.15 -4.00 -0.27
N ARG A 90 10.02 -3.42 0.19
CA ARG A 90 9.07 -2.72 -0.68
C ARG A 90 9.58 -1.33 -1.00
N GLN A 91 9.88 -1.10 -2.28
CA GLN A 91 10.45 0.17 -2.75
C GLN A 91 9.45 1.33 -2.63
N LEU A 92 9.79 2.33 -1.80
CA LEU A 92 9.07 3.59 -1.70
C LEU A 92 9.01 4.30 -3.06
N ILE A 93 7.83 4.76 -3.46
CA ILE A 93 7.67 5.64 -4.63
C ILE A 93 6.87 6.90 -4.28
N VAL A 94 7.06 7.95 -5.07
CA VAL A 94 6.23 9.16 -4.95
C VAL A 94 4.76 8.78 -5.18
N ASN A 95 3.86 9.32 -4.34
CA ASN A 95 2.45 9.11 -4.55
C ASN A 95 1.98 9.98 -5.72
N ARG A 96 1.07 9.45 -6.56
CA ARG A 96 0.47 10.19 -7.67
C ARG A 96 -0.11 11.55 -7.25
N TRP A 97 -0.63 11.67 -6.03
CA TRP A 97 -1.25 12.90 -5.53
C TRP A 97 -0.28 13.86 -4.80
N ASN A 98 1.03 13.58 -4.82
CA ASN A 98 2.02 14.37 -4.07
C ASN A 98 2.04 15.87 -4.44
N THR A 99 1.78 16.19 -5.71
CA THR A 99 1.88 17.55 -6.27
C THR A 99 0.61 18.04 -6.96
N GLU A 100 -0.48 17.28 -6.89
CA GLU A 100 -1.71 17.57 -7.66
C GLU A 100 -2.60 18.63 -6.98
N PHE A 101 -2.32 18.96 -5.71
CA PHE A 101 -3.08 19.91 -4.91
C PHE A 101 -2.17 21.02 -4.37
N ALA A 102 -2.58 22.29 -4.52
CA ALA A 102 -1.84 23.44 -3.98
C ALA A 102 -1.82 23.44 -2.45
N TYR A 103 -2.93 23.01 -1.82
CA TYR A 103 -3.02 22.80 -0.38
C TYR A 103 -2.89 21.30 -0.08
N ARG A 104 -1.96 20.97 0.82
CA ARG A 104 -1.68 19.60 1.24
C ARG A 104 -1.45 19.52 2.74
N SER A 105 -2.02 18.51 3.37
CA SER A 105 -1.91 18.29 4.82
C SER A 105 -0.52 17.82 5.25
N ALA A 106 0.28 17.29 4.32
CA ALA A 106 1.67 16.92 4.50
C ALA A 106 2.53 17.48 3.35
N PRO A 107 3.77 17.92 3.60
CA PRO A 107 4.67 18.43 2.56
C PRO A 107 5.19 17.32 1.62
N ASP A 108 5.20 16.07 2.06
CA ASP A 108 5.65 14.93 1.26
C ASP A 108 4.64 13.79 1.41
N TYR A 109 4.18 13.26 0.27
CA TYR A 109 3.25 12.14 0.21
C TYR A 109 3.81 11.05 -0.70
N PHE A 110 4.26 9.97 -0.09
CA PHE A 110 4.87 8.81 -0.73
C PHE A 110 4.08 7.54 -0.41
N GLN A 111 4.32 6.51 -1.19
CA GLN A 111 3.73 5.18 -1.01
C GLN A 111 4.81 4.26 -0.46
N SER A 112 4.74 3.95 0.84
CA SER A 112 5.62 2.95 1.47
C SER A 112 5.29 1.52 1.05
N PHE A 113 4.12 1.33 0.46
CA PHE A 113 3.53 0.01 0.19
C PHE A 113 3.40 -0.88 1.43
N GLY A 114 3.37 -0.31 2.64
CA GLY A 114 3.00 -1.06 3.85
C GLY A 114 1.58 -1.65 3.76
N LEU A 115 0.68 -0.96 3.06
CA LEU A 115 -0.61 -1.50 2.59
C LEU A 115 -0.48 -1.81 1.10
N GLY A 116 -0.26 -3.08 0.79
CA GLY A 116 -0.15 -3.61 -0.57
C GLY A 116 -1.26 -4.59 -0.92
N PHE A 117 -1.08 -5.32 -2.01
CA PHE A 117 -2.11 -6.23 -2.54
C PHE A 117 -2.50 -7.32 -1.55
N TYR A 118 -1.52 -7.92 -0.85
CA TYR A 118 -1.79 -8.96 0.14
C TYR A 118 -2.67 -8.46 1.29
N GLU A 119 -2.41 -7.25 1.78
CA GLU A 119 -3.22 -6.65 2.84
C GLU A 119 -4.63 -6.27 2.36
N TYR A 120 -4.80 -5.86 1.09
CA TYR A 120 -6.12 -5.63 0.50
C TYR A 120 -6.94 -6.93 0.32
N PHE A 121 -6.30 -8.02 -0.10
CA PHE A 121 -6.97 -9.32 -0.19
C PHE A 121 -7.43 -9.81 1.18
N GLN A 122 -6.57 -9.71 2.20
CA GLN A 122 -6.94 -10.02 3.59
C GLN A 122 -8.11 -9.16 4.08
N LEU A 123 -8.11 -7.85 3.77
CA LEU A 123 -9.22 -6.98 4.13
C LEU A 123 -10.53 -7.45 3.49
N ALA A 124 -10.50 -7.75 2.18
CA ALA A 124 -11.69 -8.21 1.45
C ALA A 124 -12.22 -9.52 2.06
N GLU A 125 -11.34 -10.48 2.32
CA GLU A 125 -11.68 -11.74 3.01
C GLU A 125 -12.30 -11.49 4.39
N ASP A 126 -11.66 -10.66 5.22
CA ASP A 126 -12.06 -10.43 6.60
C ASP A 126 -13.44 -9.78 6.75
N ILE A 127 -13.82 -8.93 5.80
CA ILE A 127 -15.12 -8.24 5.82
C ILE A 127 -16.18 -8.92 4.93
N GLY A 128 -15.84 -10.06 4.30
CA GLY A 128 -16.75 -10.83 3.45
C GLY A 128 -17.08 -10.15 2.11
N ALA A 129 -16.16 -9.35 1.58
CA ALA A 129 -16.32 -8.66 0.29
C ALA A 129 -15.52 -9.35 -0.82
N THR A 130 -16.00 -9.23 -2.07
CA THR A 130 -15.23 -9.72 -3.23
C THR A 130 -14.09 -8.75 -3.56
N PRO A 131 -12.83 -9.20 -3.68
CA PRO A 131 -11.74 -8.32 -4.11
C PRO A 131 -11.84 -8.00 -5.61
N LEU A 132 -11.66 -6.73 -5.96
CA LEU A 132 -11.57 -6.25 -7.35
C LEU A 132 -10.25 -5.48 -7.55
N PRO A 133 -9.12 -6.20 -7.71
CA PRO A 133 -7.83 -5.56 -7.95
C PRO A 133 -7.77 -4.90 -9.33
N ILE A 134 -7.04 -3.80 -9.42
CA ILE A 134 -6.83 -3.01 -10.63
C ILE A 134 -5.33 -2.95 -10.93
N LEU A 135 -4.97 -3.26 -12.16
CA LEU A 135 -3.59 -3.26 -12.65
C LEU A 135 -3.37 -2.17 -13.69
N ASN A 136 -2.11 -1.75 -13.81
CA ASN A 136 -1.69 -0.85 -14.87
C ASN A 136 -1.65 -1.61 -16.19
N CYS A 137 -2.17 -1.02 -17.27
CA CYS A 137 -2.24 -1.62 -18.59
C CYS A 137 -1.25 -1.01 -19.59
N GLY A 138 -0.10 -0.51 -19.12
CA GLY A 138 0.91 0.12 -19.97
C GLY A 138 0.64 1.60 -20.26
N MET A 139 -0.01 2.32 -19.34
CA MET A 139 -0.28 3.76 -19.51
C MET A 139 -0.07 4.53 -18.21
N ALA A 140 0.48 5.74 -18.33
CA ALA A 140 0.48 6.74 -17.28
C ALA A 140 -0.77 7.63 -17.38
N CYS A 141 -1.02 8.44 -16.36
CA CYS A 141 -2.22 9.27 -16.32
C CYS A 141 -2.20 10.28 -17.48
N GLN A 142 -3.25 10.26 -18.31
CA GLN A 142 -3.39 11.12 -19.49
C GLN A 142 -3.43 12.61 -19.16
N PHE A 143 -3.90 12.96 -17.96
CA PHE A 143 -3.88 14.34 -17.48
C PHE A 143 -2.47 14.84 -17.14
N ASN A 144 -1.52 13.92 -16.91
CA ASN A 144 -0.14 14.24 -16.61
C ASN A 144 0.75 14.08 -17.85
N THR A 145 1.49 12.98 -17.97
CA THR A 145 2.39 12.78 -19.12
C THR A 145 1.71 12.09 -20.30
N GLY A 146 0.66 11.29 -20.06
CA GLY A 146 0.00 10.51 -21.10
C GLY A 146 0.91 9.50 -21.78
N GLU A 147 1.98 9.08 -21.11
CA GLU A 147 2.86 8.02 -21.61
C GLU A 147 2.07 6.73 -21.84
N VAL A 148 2.34 6.10 -22.97
CA VAL A 148 1.81 4.79 -23.33
C VAL A 148 2.95 3.90 -23.77
N VAL A 149 2.87 2.63 -23.39
CA VAL A 149 3.81 1.60 -23.82
C VAL A 149 3.49 1.23 -25.27
N ASP A 150 4.53 0.95 -26.06
CA ASP A 150 4.34 0.42 -27.42
C ASP A 150 3.60 -0.92 -27.35
N THR A 151 2.67 -1.16 -28.27
CA THR A 151 1.89 -2.41 -28.31
C THR A 151 2.74 -3.68 -28.39
N THR A 152 3.97 -3.58 -28.90
CA THR A 152 4.95 -4.68 -28.96
C THR A 152 5.67 -4.95 -27.63
N GLN A 153 5.43 -4.13 -26.61
CA GLN A 153 6.06 -4.20 -25.29
C GLN A 153 5.04 -4.43 -24.15
N LEU A 154 3.84 -4.94 -24.49
CA LEU A 154 2.78 -5.20 -23.51
C LEU A 154 2.98 -6.48 -22.71
N ASP A 155 3.87 -7.38 -23.16
CA ASP A 155 4.08 -8.69 -22.53
C ASP A 155 4.28 -8.63 -21.01
N PRO A 156 5.10 -7.71 -20.43
CA PRO A 156 5.25 -7.63 -18.98
C PRO A 156 3.96 -7.26 -18.23
N TYR A 157 3.09 -6.45 -18.84
CA TYR A 157 1.82 -6.02 -18.24
C TYR A 157 0.77 -7.13 -18.30
N ILE A 158 0.77 -7.89 -19.40
CA ILE A 158 -0.07 -9.08 -19.54
C ILE A 158 0.38 -10.13 -18.52
N GLN A 159 1.69 -10.36 -18.41
CA GLN A 159 2.25 -11.32 -17.47
C GLN A 159 1.93 -10.91 -16.02
N ASP A 160 2.08 -9.64 -15.65
CA ASP A 160 1.67 -9.14 -14.33
C ASP A 160 0.19 -9.42 -14.01
N ALA A 161 -0.70 -9.42 -15.00
CA ALA A 161 -2.10 -9.76 -14.81
C ALA A 161 -2.33 -11.26 -14.62
N LEU A 162 -1.64 -12.10 -15.39
CA LEU A 162 -1.67 -13.55 -15.23
C LEU A 162 -1.12 -13.96 -13.86
N ASP A 163 0.00 -13.36 -13.46
CA ASP A 163 0.66 -13.61 -12.20
C ASP A 163 -0.20 -13.17 -11.01
N LEU A 164 -0.98 -12.08 -11.15
CA LEU A 164 -1.92 -11.71 -10.11
C LEU A 164 -3.05 -12.75 -9.95
N ILE A 165 -3.55 -13.28 -11.08
CA ILE A 165 -4.57 -14.33 -11.05
C ILE A 165 -4.03 -15.58 -10.36
N GLU A 166 -2.79 -15.96 -10.67
CA GLU A 166 -2.09 -17.09 -10.06
C GLU A 166 -1.80 -16.85 -8.58
N PHE A 167 -1.29 -15.68 -8.20
CA PHE A 167 -1.08 -15.30 -6.80
C PHE A 167 -2.37 -15.37 -5.97
N ALA A 168 -3.50 -14.97 -6.54
CA ALA A 168 -4.78 -14.91 -5.82
C ALA A 168 -5.52 -16.25 -5.76
N ASN A 169 -5.35 -17.13 -6.76
CA ASN A 169 -6.18 -18.34 -6.91
C ASN A 169 -5.40 -19.64 -7.10
N GLY A 170 -4.09 -19.55 -7.33
CA GLY A 170 -3.20 -20.67 -7.60
C GLY A 170 -2.92 -21.53 -6.37
N ASP A 171 -2.27 -22.67 -6.61
CA ASP A 171 -1.76 -23.50 -5.53
C ASP A 171 -0.51 -22.86 -4.90
N VAL A 172 -0.25 -23.09 -3.62
CA VAL A 172 0.92 -22.53 -2.92
C VAL A 172 2.27 -22.97 -3.51
N SER A 173 2.28 -23.97 -4.39
CA SER A 173 3.47 -24.45 -5.11
C SER A 173 3.71 -23.78 -6.47
N THR A 174 2.79 -22.95 -6.94
CA THR A 174 2.94 -22.25 -8.22
C THR A 174 3.74 -20.95 -8.07
N ASN A 175 4.32 -20.51 -9.17
CA ASN A 175 5.09 -19.27 -9.24
C ASN A 175 4.32 -18.22 -10.04
N TRP A 176 4.58 -16.97 -9.71
CA TRP A 176 3.99 -15.76 -10.26
C TRP A 176 5.01 -14.61 -10.20
#